data_AF-A0A956MWH4-F1
#
_entry.id   AF-A0A956MWH4-F1
#
_cell.length_a   1.000
_cell.length_b   1.000
_cell.length_c   1.000
_cell.angle_alpha   90.00
_cell.angle_beta   90.00
_cell.angle_gamma   90.00
#
_symmetry.space_group_name_H-M   'P 1'
#
loop_
_entity.id
_entity.type
_entity.pdbx_description
1 polymer ?
#
loop_
_entity_poly.entity_id
_entity_poly.type
_entity_poly.pdbx_seq_one_letter_code
_entity_poly.pdbx_strand_id
1 'polypeptide(L)'
;MKKEPILSVKDLGISFSQYTKGLRRRELEVITNLDIDLYEGEILAVVGSSGSGKSLLAHAILGILPDNATTEGNIIYKGKTLTLKDKEKLRGREIVFIPQS
;
A
#
# COMPACT_ATOMS: atom_id res chain seq x y z
N MET A 1 -0.19 -13.18 -26.01
CA MET A 1 0.73 -13.06 -24.85
C MET A 1 -0.07 -12.51 -23.67
N LYS A 2 0.11 -13.04 -22.45
CA LYS A 2 -0.54 -12.44 -21.27
C LYS A 2 0.08 -11.06 -21.03
N LYS A 3 -0.74 -10.03 -20.86
CA LYS A 3 -0.26 -8.72 -20.40
C LYS A 3 0.27 -8.87 -18.97
N GLU A 4 1.41 -8.26 -18.68
CA GLU A 4 1.92 -8.15 -17.32
C GLU A 4 1.33 -6.89 -16.65
N PRO A 5 0.99 -6.94 -15.35
CA PRO A 5 0.53 -5.77 -14.64
C PRO A 5 1.65 -4.73 -14.52
N ILE A 6 1.30 -3.45 -14.70
CA ILE A 6 2.23 -2.35 -14.48
C ILE A 6 2.49 -2.13 -12.99
N LEU A 7 1.47 -2.38 -12.16
CA LEU A 7 1.55 -2.36 -10.70
C LEU A 7 0.84 -3.61 -10.16
N SER A 8 1.50 -4.32 -9.26
CA SER A 8 0.93 -5.45 -8.55
C SER A 8 1.19 -5.30 -7.05
N VAL A 9 0.14 -5.49 -6.26
CA VAL A 9 0.18 -5.58 -4.81
C VAL A 9 -0.15 -7.03 -4.48
N LYS A 10 0.74 -7.72 -3.78
CA LYS A 10 0.61 -9.14 -3.45
C LYS A 10 0.67 -9.35 -1.96
N ASP A 11 -0.30 -10.08 -1.42
CA ASP A 11 -0.40 -10.43 0.00
C ASP A 11 -0.20 -9.23 0.94
N LEU A 12 -0.73 -8.04 0.59
CA LEU A 12 -0.50 -6.84 1.40
C LEU A 12 -1.23 -6.95 2.74
N GLY A 13 -0.45 -6.93 3.81
CA GLY A 13 -0.91 -6.75 5.18
C GLY A 13 -0.47 -5.39 5.72
N ILE A 14 -1.34 -4.71 6.48
CA ILE A 14 -0.99 -3.47 7.20
C ILE A 14 -1.51 -3.54 8.63
N SER A 15 -0.59 -3.40 9.57
CA SER A 15 -0.87 -3.38 11.02
C SER A 15 -0.29 -2.14 11.67
N PHE A 16 -0.90 -1.67 12.76
CA PHE A 16 -0.43 -0.54 13.54
C PHE A 16 -0.13 -0.94 14.97
N SER A 17 1.07 -0.57 15.44
CA SER A 17 1.42 -0.70 16.85
C SER A 17 0.81 0.44 17.65
N GLN A 18 0.05 0.08 18.68
CA GLN A 18 -0.59 1.03 19.60
C GLN A 18 -0.25 0.70 21.04
N TYR A 19 -0.02 1.73 21.85
CA TYR A 19 0.09 1.57 23.30
C TYR A 19 -1.29 1.44 23.91
N THR A 20 -1.46 0.39 24.71
CA THR A 20 -2.62 0.20 25.59
C THR A 20 -2.22 0.59 27.02
N LYS A 21 -3.10 0.37 28.02
CA LYS A 21 -2.82 0.74 29.42
C LYS A 21 -1.41 0.32 29.87
N GLY A 22 -0.61 1.29 30.31
CA GLY A 22 0.78 1.07 30.75
C GLY A 22 1.75 0.89 29.57
N LEU A 23 2.68 -0.06 29.69
CA LEU A 23 3.71 -0.35 28.67
C LEU A 23 3.28 -1.44 27.66
N ARG A 24 2.03 -1.92 27.71
CA ARG A 24 1.56 -3.00 26.83
C ARG A 24 1.29 -2.46 25.42
N ARG A 25 1.97 -3.01 24.42
CA ARG A 25 1.69 -2.76 23.00
C ARG A 25 0.69 -3.78 22.46
N ARG A 26 -0.18 -3.35 21.56
CA ARG A 26 -1.07 -4.19 20.76
C ARG A 26 -0.88 -3.84 19.29
N GLU A 27 -0.88 -4.85 18.44
CA GLU A 27 -1.02 -4.68 17.00
C GLU A 27 -2.49 -4.64 16.61
N LEU A 28 -2.86 -3.62 15.84
CA LEU A 28 -4.16 -3.51 15.19
C LEU A 28 -3.97 -3.75 13.69
N GLU A 29 -4.43 -4.90 13.24
CA GLU A 29 -4.45 -5.26 11.84
C GLU A 29 -5.61 -4.55 11.11
N VAL A 30 -5.31 -3.86 10.02
CA VAL A 30 -6.26 -3.01 9.28
C VAL A 30 -6.48 -3.47 7.85
N ILE A 31 -5.44 -3.99 7.19
CA ILE A 31 -5.56 -4.65 5.87
C ILE A 31 -4.95 -6.04 6.00
N THR A 32 -5.64 -7.04 5.44
CA THR A 32 -5.20 -8.44 5.43
C THR A 32 -5.31 -9.02 4.03
N ASN A 33 -4.27 -9.74 3.61
CA ASN A 33 -4.23 -10.56 2.38
C ASN A 33 -4.82 -9.84 1.14
N LEU A 34 -4.39 -8.60 0.90
CA LEU A 34 -4.89 -7.82 -0.23
C LEU A 34 -4.03 -8.03 -1.47
N ASP A 35 -4.65 -8.58 -2.52
CA ASP A 35 -4.08 -8.71 -3.87
C ASP A 35 -4.76 -7.76 -4.85
N ILE A 36 -3.96 -6.98 -5.58
CA ILE A 36 -4.43 -6.07 -6.63
C ILE A 36 -3.45 -6.13 -7.80
N ASP A 37 -3.98 -6.25 -9.02
CA ASP A 37 -3.21 -6.07 -10.24
C ASP A 37 -3.83 -4.91 -11.03
N LEU A 38 -2.98 -4.00 -11.52
CA LEU A 38 -3.33 -2.90 -12.41
C LEU A 38 -2.52 -3.07 -13.70
N TYR A 39 -3.19 -3.04 -14.85
CA TYR A 39 -2.56 -3.16 -16.16
C TYR A 39 -2.34 -1.80 -16.83
N GLU A 40 -1.41 -1.75 -17.79
CA GLU A 40 -1.15 -0.53 -18.55
C GLU A 40 -2.39 -0.10 -19.35
N GLY A 41 -2.74 1.20 -19.22
CA GLY A 41 -3.92 1.81 -19.84
C GLY A 41 -5.25 1.54 -19.10
N GLU A 42 -5.21 0.82 -17.98
CA GLU A 42 -6.39 0.54 -17.15
C GLU A 42 -6.62 1.64 -16.12
N ILE A 43 -7.90 1.88 -15.80
CA ILE A 43 -8.32 2.67 -14.64
C ILE A 43 -8.94 1.71 -13.64
N LEU A 44 -8.25 1.50 -12.52
CA LEU A 44 -8.76 0.68 -11.41
C LEU A 44 -9.40 1.57 -10.34
N ALA A 45 -10.66 1.29 -10.02
CA ALA A 45 -11.37 1.96 -8.93
C ALA A 45 -11.38 1.10 -7.65
N VAL A 46 -10.94 1.68 -6.53
CA VAL A 46 -11.01 1.05 -5.21
C VAL A 46 -12.12 1.70 -4.40
N VAL A 47 -13.17 0.95 -4.09
CA VAL A 47 -14.37 1.43 -3.39
C VAL A 47 -14.59 0.69 -2.07
N GLY A 48 -15.25 1.34 -1.11
CA GLY A 48 -15.53 0.77 0.21
C GLY A 48 -15.94 1.83 1.23
N SER A 49 -16.47 1.40 2.37
CA SER A 49 -16.90 2.28 3.47
C SER A 49 -15.77 3.14 4.04
N SER A 50 -16.10 4.23 4.74
CA SER A 50 -15.08 5.01 5.46
C SER A 50 -14.32 4.10 6.44
N GLY A 51 -12.99 4.25 6.50
CA GLY A 51 -12.13 3.40 7.34
C GLY A 51 -11.72 2.04 6.74
N SER A 52 -12.20 1.67 5.55
CA SER A 52 -11.90 0.36 4.91
C SER A 52 -10.46 0.18 4.40
N GLY A 53 -9.52 1.10 4.71
CA GLY A 53 -8.12 0.99 4.29
C GLY A 53 -7.76 1.54 2.90
N LYS A 54 -8.70 2.18 2.17
CA LYS A 54 -8.42 2.75 0.82
C LYS A 54 -7.21 3.70 0.79
N SER A 55 -7.18 4.68 1.70
CA SER A 55 -6.06 5.62 1.79
C SER A 55 -4.77 4.93 2.26
N LEU A 56 -4.89 3.89 3.10
CA LEU A 56 -3.73 3.13 3.56
C LEU A 56 -3.10 2.32 2.43
N LEU A 57 -3.89 1.73 1.54
CA LEU A 57 -3.40 1.11 0.31
C LEU A 57 -2.59 2.11 -0.53
N ALA A 58 -3.14 3.31 -0.76
CA ALA A 58 -2.42 4.36 -1.50
C ALA A 58 -1.10 4.75 -0.81
N HIS A 59 -1.13 4.94 0.52
CA HIS A 59 0.07 5.26 1.30
C HIS A 59 1.10 4.13 1.29
N ALA A 60 0.68 2.86 1.29
CA ALA A 60 1.55 1.70 1.21
C ALA A 60 2.28 1.62 -0.14
N ILE A 61 1.55 1.86 -1.25
CA ILE A 61 2.11 1.94 -2.60
C ILE A 61 3.17 3.04 -2.69
N LEU A 62 2.86 4.21 -2.12
CA LEU A 62 3.75 5.36 -2.12
C LEU A 62 4.89 5.23 -1.09
N GLY A 63 4.80 4.34 -0.11
CA GLY A 63 5.79 4.21 0.97
C GLY A 63 5.79 5.40 1.95
N ILE A 64 4.60 5.93 2.25
CA ILE A 64 4.38 7.07 3.17
C ILE A 64 3.46 6.70 4.35
N LEU A 65 3.43 5.42 4.71
CA LEU A 65 2.70 4.99 5.89
C LEU A 65 3.32 5.62 7.17
N PRO A 66 2.51 5.85 8.21
CA PRO A 66 3.01 6.33 9.50
C PRO A 66 4.06 5.38 10.11
N ASP A 67 4.97 5.92 10.92
CA ASP A 67 6.09 5.15 11.50
C ASP A 67 5.65 4.00 12.42
N ASN A 68 4.45 4.07 12.98
CA ASN A 68 3.89 2.99 13.80
C ASN A 68 3.20 1.89 12.98
N ALA A 69 3.25 1.96 11.65
CA ALA A 69 2.72 0.94 10.76
C ALA A 69 3.79 -0.11 10.43
N THR A 70 3.36 -1.37 10.39
CA THR A 70 4.13 -2.50 9.84
C THR A 70 3.42 -2.99 8.58
N THR A 71 4.18 -3.34 7.56
CA THR A 71 3.66 -3.88 6.29
C THR A 71 4.21 -5.26 6.00
N GLU A 72 3.34 -6.13 5.48
CA GLU A 72 3.70 -7.43 4.92
C GLU A 72 3.37 -7.47 3.43
N GLY A 73 3.86 -8.50 2.73
CA GLY A 73 3.65 -8.66 1.29
C GLY A 73 4.59 -7.82 0.42
N ASN A 74 4.24 -7.71 -0.86
CA ASN A 74 5.09 -7.08 -1.87
C ASN A 74 4.31 -6.10 -2.73
N ILE A 75 4.97 -5.00 -3.10
CA ILE A 75 4.48 -4.07 -4.12
C ILE A 75 5.48 -4.10 -5.28
N ILE A 76 5.00 -4.42 -6.46
CA ILE A 76 5.79 -4.67 -7.67
C ILE A 76 5.37 -3.63 -8.71
N TYR A 77 6.34 -2.92 -9.27
CA TYR A 77 6.10 -1.96 -10.34
C TYR A 77 7.01 -2.27 -11.52
N LYS A 78 6.41 -2.39 -12.72
CA LYS A 78 7.11 -2.77 -13.96
C LYS A 78 8.00 -4.01 -13.77
N GLY A 79 7.45 -5.04 -13.12
CA GLY A 79 8.14 -6.33 -12.86
C GLY A 79 9.18 -6.32 -11.74
N LYS A 80 9.43 -5.18 -11.06
CA LYS A 80 10.39 -5.08 -9.95
C LYS A 80 9.67 -4.89 -8.61
N THR A 81 9.92 -5.75 -7.62
CA THR A 81 9.46 -5.50 -6.25
C THR A 81 10.20 -4.30 -5.63
N LEU A 82 9.42 -3.41 -5.02
CA LEU A 82 9.85 -2.10 -4.58
C LEU A 82 10.31 -2.12 -3.12
N THR A 83 11.55 -1.70 -2.88
CA THR A 83 12.00 -1.29 -1.56
C THR A 83 11.45 0.08 -1.18
N LEU A 84 11.59 0.48 0.09
CA LEU A 84 11.20 1.84 0.51
C LEU A 84 11.96 2.93 -0.27
N LYS A 85 13.25 2.72 -0.54
CA LYS A 85 14.08 3.62 -1.36
C LYS A 85 13.61 3.69 -2.82
N ASP A 86 13.12 2.58 -3.37
CA ASP A 86 12.56 2.59 -4.72
C ASP A 86 11.26 3.40 -4.76
N LYS A 87 10.36 3.18 -3.78
CA LYS A 87 9.10 3.94 -3.66
C LYS A 87 9.39 5.44 -3.55
N GLU A 88 10.35 5.85 -2.73
CA GLU A 88 10.79 7.24 -2.61
C GLU A 88 11.25 7.86 -3.93
N LYS A 89 12.03 7.13 -4.74
CA LYS A 89 12.48 7.60 -6.05
C LYS A 89 11.36 7.71 -7.08
N LEU A 90 10.32 6.87 -6.98
CA LEU A 90 9.19 6.84 -7.90
C LEU A 90 8.16 7.92 -7.59
N ARG A 91 7.99 8.29 -6.32
CA ARG A 91 7.06 9.33 -5.88
C ARG A 91 7.29 10.64 -6.63
N GLY A 92 6.22 11.18 -7.22
CA GLY A 92 6.25 12.44 -7.95
C GLY A 92 6.93 12.38 -9.32
N ARG A 93 7.38 11.20 -9.77
CA ARG A 93 8.00 10.99 -11.08
C ARG A 93 7.23 9.99 -11.92
N GLU A 94 7.06 8.79 -11.39
CA GLU A 94 6.37 7.67 -12.05
C GLU A 94 5.03 7.34 -11.36
N ILE A 95 4.94 7.59 -10.05
CA ILE A 95 3.72 7.40 -9.26
C ILE A 95 3.40 8.71 -8.55
N VAL A 96 2.25 9.30 -8.85
CA VAL A 96 1.82 10.59 -8.31
C VAL A 96 0.57 10.40 -7.46
N PHE A 97 0.53 11.07 -6.31
CA PHE A 97 -0.60 11.07 -5.40
C PHE A 97 -1.28 12.42 -5.41
N ILE A 98 -2.60 12.41 -5.64
CA ILE A 98 -3.44 13.60 -5.55
C ILE A 98 -4.35 13.38 -4.33
N PRO A 99 -4.03 13.96 -3.17
CA PRO A 99 -4.82 13.77 -1.96
C PRO A 99 -6.17 14.48 -2.07
N GLN A 100 -7.16 13.99 -1.34
CA GLN A 100 -8.40 14.72 -1.11
C GLN A 100 -8.11 15.95 -0.23
N SER A 101 -8.63 17.13 -0.62
CA SER A 101 -8.54 18.37 0.16
C SER A 101 -9.54 18.39 1.32
#